data_AF-A0A250ITP1-F1
#
_entry.id   AF-A0A250ITP1-F1
#
_cell.length_a   1.000
_cell.length_b   1.000
_cell.length_c   1.000
_cell.angle_alpha   90.00
_cell.angle_beta   90.00
_cell.angle_gamma   90.00
#
_symmetry.space_group_name_H-M   'P 1'
#
loop_
_entity.id
_entity.type
_entity.pdbx_description
1 polymer ?
#
loop_
_entity_poly.entity_id
_entity_poly.type
_entity_poly.pdbx_seq_one_letter_code
_entity_poly.pdbx_strand_id
1 'polypeptide(L)'
;MRASLALHLALFRRQKAQIARVIEGQTAAFRAYEARYRRRTSEYRRVLPAHAVSQQVRASDVVYVGDYHTLPLAQETYLDLVEGVRESERRVVLALECVEGRHQASVDAYLAGRLAERVLLSRLGLGPGQGSGSGPRALLAYAKRHRLQVVAIDRRAQGERSLELRDAYAAERIARALRAGDQPRVLVLVGQYHVAPCHLPAQVERALGEASGARSLVVYQNAEGVYWRLAREGKVGAAQAVELPDGALCLLNASPVVCQQSFLDYLEAEAGDSPLGERGATERFRELASLIGRLAGVSVGRWLDDAEVVTAADEDALVRIQQRGRFTQGELAQLRRHILSRESCYIPRARTAYLASLSLNHAAEEAAHFVRHCAVGDAMDAPRGASDAFYARCLEEALGFFGSKLVNPRRGCVGTGEWALRFAQARGVERQIAAFVLAHKAAEVEVPHEAVKLLPLRKDRLFHGVSHALGYLLGDALYQGFDQGLVDRTEVRALFRNPLEDPRLTYFDWVRRLSR
;
A
#
# COMPACT_ATOMS: atom_id res chain seq x y z
N MET A 1 5.50 -11.90 16.83
CA MET A 1 4.58 -10.81 17.28
C MET A 1 5.21 -9.58 17.96
N ARG A 2 5.72 -9.60 19.23
CA ARG A 2 6.10 -8.37 19.99
C ARG A 2 7.17 -7.49 19.31
N ALA A 3 8.13 -8.08 18.60
CA ALA A 3 9.24 -7.34 17.98
C ALA A 3 8.84 -6.54 16.72
N SER A 4 8.04 -7.12 15.81
CA SER A 4 7.50 -6.39 14.65
C SER A 4 6.47 -5.33 15.09
N LEU A 5 5.67 -5.62 16.12
CA LEU A 5 4.75 -4.64 16.68
C LEU A 5 5.47 -3.41 17.28
N ALA A 6 6.57 -3.65 18.01
CA ALA A 6 7.37 -2.56 18.59
C ALA A 6 7.99 -1.66 17.50
N LEU A 7 8.44 -2.26 16.40
CA LEU A 7 8.90 -1.56 15.21
C LEU A 7 7.80 -0.67 14.62
N HIS A 8 6.62 -1.22 14.33
CA HIS A 8 5.49 -0.44 13.80
C HIS A 8 5.09 0.72 14.72
N LEU A 9 5.04 0.48 16.04
CA LEU A 9 4.70 1.52 17.02
C LEU A 9 5.73 2.64 17.05
N ALA A 10 7.01 2.33 16.91
CA ALA A 10 8.07 3.33 16.86
C ALA A 10 7.93 4.22 15.61
N LEU A 11 7.75 3.60 14.44
CA LEU A 11 7.52 4.32 13.17
C LEU A 11 6.28 5.22 13.24
N PHE A 12 5.17 4.66 13.71
CA PHE A 12 3.91 5.39 13.86
C PHE A 12 4.04 6.60 14.79
N ARG A 13 4.70 6.45 15.95
CA ARG A 13 4.90 7.56 16.90
C ARG A 13 5.75 8.67 16.29
N ARG A 14 6.78 8.31 15.53
CA ARG A 14 7.66 9.28 14.87
C ARG A 14 6.93 10.05 13.77
N GLN A 15 6.26 9.34 12.87
CA GLN A 15 5.50 9.97 11.79
C GLN A 15 4.39 10.86 12.36
N LYS A 16 3.67 10.38 13.38
CA LYS A 16 2.68 11.19 14.10
C LYS A 16 3.28 12.48 14.67
N ALA A 17 4.49 12.42 15.23
CA ALA A 17 5.19 13.61 15.72
C ALA A 17 5.62 14.57 14.59
N GLN A 18 6.03 14.05 13.43
CA GLN A 18 6.32 14.87 12.24
C GLN A 18 5.05 15.57 11.73
N ILE A 19 3.96 14.81 11.55
CA ILE A 19 2.65 15.32 11.14
C ILE A 19 2.17 16.43 12.10
N ALA A 20 2.30 16.21 13.41
CA ALA A 20 1.89 17.19 14.41
C ALA A 20 2.68 18.51 14.36
N ARG A 21 3.89 18.52 13.82
CA ARG A 21 4.69 19.75 13.65
C ARG A 21 4.28 20.57 12.43
N VAL A 22 3.72 19.92 11.41
CA VAL A 22 3.31 20.58 10.15
C VAL A 22 1.83 20.97 10.16
N ILE A 23 1.00 20.25 10.92
CA ILE A 23 -0.40 20.62 11.11
C ILE A 23 -0.48 21.71 12.19
N GLU A 24 -0.43 22.97 11.77
CA GLU A 24 -0.72 24.13 12.63
C GLU A 24 -2.23 24.32 12.86
N GLY A 25 -2.59 25.00 13.95
CA GLY A 25 -3.90 25.66 14.06
C GLY A 25 -5.14 24.79 14.30
N GLN A 26 -5.03 23.55 14.80
CA GLN A 26 -6.23 22.75 15.12
C GLN A 26 -7.07 23.43 16.21
N THR A 27 -8.27 23.90 15.81
CA THR A 27 -9.26 24.52 16.70
C THR A 27 -9.84 23.50 17.70
N ALA A 28 -10.42 23.97 18.80
CA ALA A 28 -11.12 23.10 19.75
C ALA A 28 -12.28 22.33 19.09
N ALA A 29 -12.99 22.98 18.15
CA ALA A 29 -14.04 22.35 17.35
C ALA A 29 -13.52 21.18 16.52
N PHE A 30 -12.40 21.36 15.80
CA PHE A 30 -11.77 20.29 15.03
C PHE A 30 -11.38 19.09 15.92
N ARG A 31 -10.75 19.35 17.07
CA ARG A 31 -10.35 18.28 18.02
C ARG A 31 -11.57 17.54 18.57
N ALA A 32 -12.66 18.25 18.87
CA ALA A 32 -13.90 17.63 19.33
C ALA A 32 -14.54 16.75 18.24
N TYR A 33 -14.52 17.21 16.98
CA TYR A 33 -14.98 16.46 15.81
C TYR A 33 -14.15 15.18 15.63
N GLU A 34 -12.82 15.28 15.60
CA GLU A 34 -11.91 14.13 15.54
C GLU A 34 -12.10 13.16 16.73
N ALA A 35 -12.30 13.68 17.95
CA ALA A 35 -12.47 12.85 19.14
C ALA A 35 -13.75 11.98 19.07
N ARG A 36 -14.83 12.48 18.44
CA ARG A 36 -16.05 11.69 18.21
C ARG A 36 -15.79 10.49 17.29
N TYR A 37 -15.03 10.70 16.22
CA TYR A 37 -14.55 9.62 15.36
C TYR A 37 -13.70 8.61 16.16
N ARG A 38 -12.65 9.09 16.84
CA ARG A 38 -11.72 8.23 17.58
C ARG A 38 -12.39 7.37 18.66
N ARG A 39 -13.42 7.89 19.34
CA ARG A 39 -14.18 7.13 20.34
C ARG A 39 -14.93 5.95 19.74
N ARG A 40 -15.45 6.07 18.52
CA ARG A 40 -16.17 4.99 17.84
C ARG A 40 -15.22 3.94 17.27
N THR A 41 -14.04 4.37 16.83
CA THR A 41 -13.05 3.49 16.22
C THR A 41 -11.96 3.01 17.19
N SER A 42 -12.22 3.06 18.51
CA SER A 42 -11.28 2.59 19.54
C SER A 42 -11.39 1.09 19.80
N GLU A 43 -12.55 0.51 19.50
CA GLU A 43 -12.86 -0.89 19.74
C GLU A 43 -13.46 -1.54 18.48
N TYR A 44 -13.46 -2.87 18.47
CA TYR A 44 -14.16 -3.66 17.47
C TYR A 44 -14.85 -4.84 18.17
N ARG A 45 -15.95 -5.31 17.59
CA ARG A 45 -16.77 -6.41 18.12
C ARG A 45 -16.26 -7.77 17.67
N ARG A 46 -16.03 -7.93 16.36
CA ARG A 46 -15.55 -9.19 15.76
C ARG A 46 -14.86 -8.97 14.42
N VAL A 47 -14.01 -9.92 14.03
CA VAL A 47 -13.45 -9.99 12.67
C VAL A 47 -14.52 -10.48 11.70
N LEU A 48 -14.55 -9.90 10.50
CA LEU A 48 -15.48 -10.25 9.44
C LEU A 48 -14.76 -10.83 8.23
N PRO A 49 -15.32 -11.88 7.59
CA PRO A 49 -14.87 -12.33 6.28
C PRO A 49 -15.36 -11.39 5.17
N ALA A 50 -14.68 -11.38 4.03
CA ALA A 50 -15.01 -10.50 2.90
C ALA A 50 -16.48 -10.63 2.43
N HIS A 51 -17.02 -11.84 2.37
CA HIS A 51 -18.42 -12.05 1.94
C HIS A 51 -19.45 -11.36 2.85
N ALA A 52 -19.16 -11.25 4.16
CA ALA A 52 -20.06 -10.58 5.10
C ALA A 52 -20.07 -9.06 4.88
N VAL A 53 -18.91 -8.48 4.52
CA VAL A 53 -18.82 -7.08 4.10
C VAL A 53 -19.67 -6.86 2.85
N SER A 54 -19.49 -7.69 1.81
CA SER A 54 -20.25 -7.57 0.56
C SER A 54 -21.76 -7.69 0.77
N GLN A 55 -22.21 -8.60 1.65
CA GLN A 55 -23.63 -8.75 1.99
C GLN A 55 -24.19 -7.48 2.64
N GLN A 56 -23.49 -6.90 3.62
CA GLN A 56 -23.94 -5.69 4.29
C GLN A 56 -24.00 -4.49 3.34
N VAL A 57 -22.97 -4.31 2.51
CA VAL A 57 -22.90 -3.23 1.51
C VAL A 57 -24.04 -3.36 0.48
N ARG A 58 -24.36 -4.59 0.03
CA ARG A 58 -25.50 -4.86 -0.87
C ARG A 58 -26.85 -4.63 -0.19
N ALA A 59 -26.95 -4.83 1.12
CA ALA A 59 -28.19 -4.60 1.86
C ALA A 59 -28.47 -3.11 2.13
N SER A 60 -27.51 -2.21 1.92
CA SER A 60 -27.67 -0.78 2.21
C SER A 60 -28.20 0.03 1.03
N ASP A 61 -28.91 1.11 1.35
CA ASP A 61 -29.37 2.14 0.42
C ASP A 61 -28.32 3.25 0.27
N VAL A 62 -27.65 3.58 1.37
CA VAL A 62 -26.52 4.51 1.41
C VAL A 62 -25.35 3.91 2.18
N VAL A 63 -24.16 4.01 1.60
CA VAL A 63 -22.92 3.51 2.21
C VAL A 63 -21.93 4.67 2.32
N TYR A 64 -21.55 5.03 3.55
CA TYR A 64 -20.58 6.09 3.85
C TYR A 64 -19.19 5.49 4.02
N VAL A 65 -18.30 5.72 3.07
CA VAL A 65 -16.95 5.20 3.07
C VAL A 65 -15.97 6.29 3.46
N GLY A 66 -15.21 6.05 4.53
CA GLY A 66 -14.19 6.96 5.02
C GLY A 66 -12.98 6.95 4.09
N ASP A 67 -12.49 8.13 3.75
CA ASP A 67 -11.35 8.32 2.85
C ASP A 67 -10.12 8.83 3.61
N TYR A 68 -8.96 8.37 3.16
CA TYR A 68 -7.68 8.97 3.48
C TYR A 68 -7.13 9.54 2.16
N HIS A 69 -7.35 10.84 1.94
CA HIS A 69 -7.24 11.46 0.61
C HIS A 69 -5.89 11.27 -0.09
N THR A 70 -4.82 11.08 0.70
CA THR A 70 -3.46 10.91 0.17
C THR A 70 -3.09 9.44 -0.08
N LEU A 71 -3.98 8.49 0.24
CA LEU A 71 -3.75 7.05 0.12
C LEU A 71 -4.55 6.45 -1.06
N PRO A 72 -3.92 6.20 -2.22
CA PRO A 72 -4.56 5.56 -3.39
C PRO A 72 -5.35 4.30 -3.06
N LEU A 73 -4.80 3.45 -2.18
CA LEU A 73 -5.43 2.19 -1.79
C LEU A 73 -6.80 2.36 -1.12
N ALA A 74 -7.04 3.49 -0.44
CA ALA A 74 -8.35 3.80 0.14
C ALA A 74 -9.40 4.08 -0.95
N GLN A 75 -9.00 4.73 -2.05
CA GLN A 75 -9.88 4.98 -3.19
C GLN A 75 -10.07 3.73 -4.05
N GLU A 76 -9.03 2.89 -4.22
CA GLU A 76 -9.14 1.58 -4.86
C GLU A 76 -10.11 0.67 -4.10
N THR A 77 -9.97 0.57 -2.78
CA THR A 77 -10.90 -0.20 -1.93
C THR A 77 -12.33 0.32 -2.04
N TYR A 78 -12.53 1.64 -2.13
CA TYR A 78 -13.85 2.22 -2.38
C TYR A 78 -14.42 1.75 -3.73
N LEU A 79 -13.61 1.74 -4.79
CA LEU A 79 -14.04 1.26 -6.11
C LEU A 79 -14.37 -0.24 -6.11
N ASP A 80 -13.67 -1.05 -5.32
CA ASP A 80 -14.01 -2.47 -5.15
C ASP A 80 -15.40 -2.65 -4.50
N LEU A 81 -15.75 -1.80 -3.52
CA LEU A 81 -17.09 -1.78 -2.94
C LEU A 81 -18.15 -1.36 -3.98
N VAL A 82 -17.84 -0.37 -4.83
CA VAL A 82 -18.71 0.07 -5.93
C VAL A 82 -18.93 -1.08 -6.92
N GLU A 83 -17.88 -1.77 -7.35
CA GLU A 83 -17.99 -2.90 -8.28
C GLU A 83 -18.87 -4.01 -7.70
N GLY A 84 -18.69 -4.34 -6.42
CA GLY A 84 -19.44 -5.40 -5.74
C GLY A 84 -20.96 -5.17 -5.64
N VAL A 85 -21.42 -3.93 -5.86
CA VAL A 85 -22.85 -3.56 -5.91
C VAL A 85 -23.35 -3.16 -7.30
N ARG A 86 -22.44 -2.96 -8.26
CA ARG A 86 -22.77 -2.53 -9.62
C ARG A 86 -23.54 -3.58 -10.41
N GLU A 87 -23.34 -4.86 -10.08
CA GLU A 87 -24.05 -6.00 -10.67
C GLU A 87 -25.50 -6.15 -10.16
N SER A 88 -25.94 -5.32 -9.21
CA SER A 88 -27.33 -5.34 -8.73
C SER A 88 -28.27 -4.54 -9.66
N GLU A 89 -29.57 -4.83 -9.59
CA GLU A 89 -30.60 -4.16 -10.42
C GLU A 89 -30.73 -2.65 -10.14
N ARG A 90 -30.25 -2.16 -8.98
CA ARG A 90 -30.35 -0.76 -8.60
C ARG A 90 -29.20 0.04 -9.18
N ARG A 91 -29.53 1.19 -9.79
CA ARG A 91 -28.54 2.15 -10.27
C ARG A 91 -27.65 2.62 -9.11
N VAL A 92 -26.35 2.71 -9.38
CA VAL A 92 -25.34 3.20 -8.44
C VAL A 92 -25.04 4.68 -8.70
N VAL A 93 -25.01 5.47 -7.63
CA VAL A 93 -24.61 6.89 -7.62
C VAL A 93 -23.39 7.06 -6.73
N LEU A 94 -22.36 7.73 -7.24
CA LEU A 94 -21.16 8.06 -6.48
C LEU A 94 -21.28 9.47 -5.93
N ALA A 95 -21.24 9.64 -4.61
CA ALA A 95 -21.23 10.95 -3.96
C ALA A 95 -19.81 11.24 -3.46
N LEU A 96 -19.10 12.20 -4.08
CA LEU A 96 -17.66 12.39 -3.90
C LEU A 96 -17.31 13.74 -3.28
N GLU A 97 -16.61 13.72 -2.14
CA GLU A 97 -16.08 14.94 -1.48
C GLU A 97 -14.98 15.61 -2.28
N CYS A 98 -14.19 14.85 -3.04
CA CYS A 98 -13.10 15.42 -3.81
C CYS A 98 -13.54 16.35 -4.96
N VAL A 99 -14.85 16.55 -5.13
CA VAL A 99 -15.43 17.49 -6.09
C VAL A 99 -16.33 18.48 -5.37
N GLU A 100 -15.98 19.76 -5.45
CA GLU A 100 -16.87 20.83 -4.98
C GLU A 100 -18.11 20.93 -5.87
N GLY A 101 -19.29 21.12 -5.27
CA GLY A 101 -20.56 21.15 -5.99
C GLY A 101 -20.67 22.25 -7.05
N ARG A 102 -19.87 23.33 -6.96
CA ARG A 102 -19.76 24.35 -8.02
C ARG A 102 -19.22 23.81 -9.35
N HIS A 103 -18.54 22.66 -9.31
CA HIS A 103 -17.97 22.01 -10.50
C HIS A 103 -18.85 20.89 -11.07
N GLN A 104 -20.05 20.65 -10.52
CA GLN A 104 -20.96 19.57 -10.97
C GLN A 104 -21.19 19.58 -12.48
N ALA A 105 -21.50 20.75 -13.07
CA ALA A 105 -21.74 20.85 -14.52
C ALA A 105 -20.51 20.45 -15.37
N SER A 106 -19.30 20.68 -14.86
CA SER A 106 -18.07 20.27 -15.55
C SER A 106 -17.86 18.76 -15.46
N VAL A 107 -18.18 18.16 -14.31
CA VAL A 107 -18.16 16.70 -14.14
C VAL A 107 -19.18 16.04 -15.07
N ASP A 108 -20.42 16.53 -15.09
CA ASP A 108 -21.48 15.98 -15.96
C ASP A 108 -21.10 16.07 -17.45
N ALA A 109 -20.49 17.19 -17.87
CA ALA A 109 -20.00 17.35 -19.23
C ALA A 109 -18.85 16.37 -19.56
N TYR A 110 -17.93 16.13 -18.62
CA TYR A 110 -16.84 15.17 -18.80
C TYR A 110 -17.33 13.73 -18.90
N LEU A 111 -18.24 13.32 -18.01
CA LEU A 111 -18.86 12.00 -18.00
C LEU A 111 -19.63 11.74 -19.30
N ALA A 112 -20.32 12.77 -19.82
CA ALA A 112 -21.00 12.73 -21.11
C ALA A 112 -20.08 12.80 -22.34
N GLY A 113 -18.75 12.88 -22.16
CA GLY A 113 -17.79 13.00 -23.26
C GLY A 113 -17.72 14.38 -23.93
N ARG A 114 -18.43 15.39 -23.39
CA ARG A 114 -18.49 16.78 -23.90
C ARG A 114 -17.38 17.70 -23.35
N LEU A 115 -16.60 17.24 -22.37
CA LEU A 115 -15.46 17.96 -21.81
C LEU A 115 -14.23 17.06 -21.81
N ALA A 116 -13.10 17.58 -22.27
CA ALA A 116 -11.82 16.87 -22.21
C ALA A 116 -11.31 16.76 -20.76
N GLU A 117 -10.67 15.64 -20.43
CA GLU A 117 -10.15 15.36 -19.08
C GLU A 117 -9.24 16.50 -18.58
N ARG A 118 -8.28 16.92 -19.39
CA ARG A 118 -7.35 18.02 -19.05
C ARG A 118 -8.05 19.31 -18.61
N VAL A 119 -9.20 19.62 -19.23
CA VAL A 119 -9.97 20.82 -18.91
C VAL A 119 -10.73 20.64 -17.60
N LEU A 120 -11.29 19.45 -17.38
CA LEU A 120 -11.91 19.12 -16.09
C LEU A 120 -10.89 19.23 -14.95
N LEU A 121 -9.73 18.58 -15.07
CA LEU A 121 -8.70 18.58 -14.03
C LEU A 121 -8.25 20.01 -13.70
N SER A 122 -8.00 20.84 -14.71
CA SER A 122 -7.70 22.26 -14.52
C SER A 122 -8.81 23.01 -13.75
N ARG A 123 -10.09 22.76 -14.08
CA ARG A 123 -11.23 23.38 -13.36
C ARG A 123 -11.36 22.91 -11.91
N LEU A 124 -10.97 21.66 -11.63
CA LEU A 124 -10.94 21.11 -10.28
C LEU A 124 -9.70 21.57 -9.49
N GLY A 125 -8.78 22.32 -10.11
CA GLY A 125 -7.52 22.73 -9.49
C GLY A 125 -6.48 21.62 -9.41
N LEU A 126 -6.64 20.54 -10.20
CA LEU A 126 -5.73 19.40 -10.24
C LEU A 126 -4.72 19.60 -11.39
N GLY A 127 -3.46 19.89 -11.05
CA GLY A 127 -2.40 20.21 -12.00
C GLY A 127 -1.73 18.99 -12.68
N PRO A 128 -0.97 19.17 -13.78
CA PRO A 128 -0.31 18.09 -14.52
C PRO A 128 0.77 17.30 -13.75
N GLY A 129 1.19 17.77 -12.57
CA GLY A 129 2.18 17.15 -11.69
C GLY A 129 1.61 16.50 -10.42
N GLN A 130 0.32 16.67 -10.12
CA GLN A 130 -0.34 15.87 -9.09
C GLN A 130 -0.51 14.48 -9.68
N GLY A 131 0.33 13.55 -9.23
CA GLY A 131 0.69 12.29 -9.90
C GLY A 131 -0.45 11.60 -10.64
N SER A 132 -0.12 10.89 -11.72
CA SER A 132 -1.07 10.23 -12.64
C SER A 132 -2.03 9.21 -12.00
N GLY A 133 -1.98 9.01 -10.68
CA GLY A 133 -2.91 8.22 -9.87
C GLY A 133 -3.59 9.01 -8.75
N SER A 134 -3.75 10.33 -8.88
CA SER A 134 -4.50 11.13 -7.90
C SER A 134 -5.94 10.62 -7.74
N GLY A 135 -6.39 10.47 -6.48
CA GLY A 135 -7.69 9.91 -6.11
C GLY A 135 -8.86 10.39 -6.99
N PRO A 136 -9.04 11.71 -7.22
CA PRO A 136 -10.17 12.22 -8.01
C PRO A 136 -10.14 11.78 -9.48
N ARG A 137 -8.95 11.68 -10.10
CA ARG A 137 -8.83 11.29 -11.51
C ARG A 137 -9.28 9.86 -11.73
N ALA A 138 -8.80 8.93 -10.90
CA ALA A 138 -9.15 7.52 -10.98
C ALA A 138 -10.66 7.30 -10.76
N LEU A 139 -11.24 7.95 -9.74
CA LEU A 139 -12.67 7.89 -9.44
C LEU A 139 -13.53 8.39 -10.61
N LEU A 140 -13.19 9.54 -11.19
CA LEU A 140 -13.96 10.13 -12.30
C LEU A 140 -13.78 9.35 -13.61
N ALA A 141 -12.58 8.81 -13.87
CA ALA A 141 -12.34 7.92 -15.00
C ALA A 141 -13.15 6.63 -14.89
N TYR A 142 -13.19 6.02 -13.71
CA TYR A 142 -14.01 4.84 -13.43
C TYR A 142 -15.49 5.15 -13.64
N ALA A 143 -16.00 6.26 -13.05
CA ALA A 143 -17.39 6.68 -13.25
C ALA A 143 -17.75 6.86 -14.73
N LYS A 144 -16.86 7.48 -15.52
CA LYS A 144 -17.05 7.67 -16.96
C LYS A 144 -17.09 6.33 -17.70
N ARG A 145 -16.13 5.44 -17.45
CA ARG A 145 -16.02 4.12 -18.09
C ARG A 145 -17.27 3.28 -17.85
N HIS A 146 -17.83 3.34 -16.64
CA HIS A 146 -18.99 2.55 -16.22
C HIS A 146 -20.32 3.31 -16.31
N ARG A 147 -20.33 4.53 -16.87
CA ARG A 147 -21.51 5.39 -17.05
C ARG A 147 -22.28 5.63 -15.74
N LEU A 148 -21.55 5.80 -14.64
CA LEU A 148 -22.11 6.07 -13.32
C LEU A 148 -22.40 7.56 -13.14
N GLN A 149 -23.47 7.88 -12.42
CA GLN A 149 -23.73 9.26 -12.00
C GLN A 149 -22.77 9.62 -10.87
N VAL A 150 -22.19 10.83 -10.95
CA VAL A 150 -21.43 11.44 -9.86
C VAL A 150 -22.19 12.63 -9.29
N VAL A 151 -22.28 12.71 -7.96
CA VAL A 151 -22.77 13.85 -7.22
C VAL A 151 -21.59 14.46 -6.46
N ALA A 152 -21.19 15.66 -6.86
CA ALA A 152 -20.19 16.47 -6.17
C ALA A 152 -20.77 16.97 -4.86
N ILE A 153 -20.20 16.60 -3.70
CA ILE A 153 -20.81 16.87 -2.39
C ILE A 153 -20.03 17.83 -1.50
N ASP A 154 -18.90 18.36 -1.96
CA ASP A 154 -18.12 19.28 -1.14
C ASP A 154 -18.43 20.76 -1.41
N ARG A 155 -18.09 21.61 -0.45
CA ARG A 155 -18.10 23.06 -0.57
C ARG A 155 -16.95 23.65 0.25
N ARG A 156 -16.45 24.81 -0.18
CA ARG A 156 -15.63 25.64 0.70
C ARG A 156 -16.47 26.17 1.87
N ALA A 157 -15.92 26.06 3.07
CA ALA A 157 -16.41 26.67 4.30
C ALA A 157 -15.20 27.06 5.16
N GLN A 158 -15.30 28.17 5.89
CA GLN A 158 -14.26 28.67 6.78
C GLN A 158 -14.81 28.85 8.19
N GLY A 159 -13.92 28.97 9.17
CA GLY A 159 -14.27 29.15 10.58
C GLY A 159 -14.51 27.84 11.34
N GLU A 160 -14.86 27.97 12.61
CA GLU A 160 -14.94 26.85 13.56
C GLU A 160 -16.01 25.81 13.22
N ARG A 161 -17.05 26.20 12.49
CA ARG A 161 -18.16 25.34 12.04
C ARG A 161 -17.99 24.81 10.62
N SER A 162 -16.79 24.91 10.04
CA SER A 162 -16.54 24.57 8.64
C SER A 162 -16.88 23.12 8.31
N LEU A 163 -16.53 22.17 9.18
CA LEU A 163 -16.84 20.75 8.98
C LEU A 163 -18.34 20.49 9.02
N GLU A 164 -19.05 21.06 9.99
CA GLU A 164 -20.51 20.90 10.10
C GLU A 164 -21.27 21.49 8.92
N LEU A 165 -20.79 22.62 8.37
CA LEU A 165 -21.37 23.27 7.19
C LEU A 165 -21.12 22.46 5.91
N ARG A 166 -19.94 21.84 5.79
CA ARG A 166 -19.62 20.91 4.69
C ARG A 166 -20.50 19.68 4.76
N ASP A 167 -20.65 19.09 5.96
CA ASP A 167 -21.56 17.97 6.20
C ASP A 167 -23.02 18.30 5.83
N ALA A 168 -23.52 19.47 6.21
CA ALA A 168 -24.89 19.90 5.89
C ALA A 168 -25.13 19.98 4.39
N TYR A 169 -24.18 20.56 3.66
CA TYR A 169 -24.24 20.68 2.22
C TYR A 169 -24.18 19.32 1.51
N ALA A 170 -23.26 18.45 1.94
CA ALA A 170 -23.17 17.09 1.42
C ALA A 170 -24.47 16.33 1.70
N ALA A 171 -25.05 16.51 2.89
CA ALA A 171 -26.26 15.82 3.33
C ALA A 171 -27.46 16.12 2.44
N GLU A 172 -27.71 17.39 2.10
CA GLU A 172 -28.80 17.78 1.20
C GLU A 172 -28.70 17.13 -0.17
N ARG A 173 -27.48 17.01 -0.70
CA ARG A 173 -27.23 16.44 -2.03
C ARG A 173 -27.36 14.92 -2.03
N ILE A 174 -26.87 14.26 -0.99
CA ILE A 174 -27.04 12.81 -0.79
C ILE A 174 -28.53 12.49 -0.59
N ALA A 175 -29.25 13.25 0.24
CA ALA A 175 -30.68 13.08 0.45
C ALA A 175 -31.48 13.27 -0.84
N ARG A 176 -31.11 14.25 -1.68
CA ARG A 176 -31.72 14.43 -3.01
C ARG A 176 -31.50 13.22 -3.93
N ALA A 177 -30.30 12.65 -3.93
CA ALA A 177 -30.01 11.46 -4.73
C ALA A 177 -30.82 10.24 -4.27
N LEU A 178 -30.94 10.05 -2.95
CA LEU A 178 -31.72 8.95 -2.36
C LEU A 178 -33.23 9.07 -2.61
N ARG A 179 -33.75 10.28 -2.78
CA ARG A 179 -35.17 10.54 -3.12
C ARG A 179 -35.51 10.33 -4.60
N ALA A 180 -34.54 9.99 -5.45
CA ALA A 180 -34.83 9.72 -6.85
C ALA A 180 -35.80 8.52 -6.98
N GLY A 181 -36.74 8.60 -7.93
CA GLY A 181 -37.83 7.63 -8.05
C GLY A 181 -37.38 6.20 -8.35
N ASP A 182 -36.18 6.03 -8.92
CA ASP A 182 -35.56 4.73 -9.17
C ASP A 182 -34.80 4.15 -7.95
N GLN A 183 -34.86 4.85 -6.80
CA GLN A 183 -34.26 4.46 -5.53
C GLN A 183 -32.81 3.97 -5.69
N PRO A 184 -31.90 4.81 -6.19
CA PRO A 184 -30.53 4.39 -6.44
C PRO A 184 -29.83 4.00 -5.14
N ARG A 185 -28.78 3.17 -5.25
CA ARG A 185 -27.83 2.98 -4.17
C ARG A 185 -26.78 4.09 -4.22
N VAL A 186 -26.59 4.80 -3.12
CA VAL A 186 -25.64 5.92 -3.04
C VAL A 186 -24.39 5.48 -2.27
N LEU A 187 -23.24 5.51 -2.94
CA LEU A 187 -21.94 5.24 -2.32
C LEU A 187 -21.20 6.56 -2.13
N VAL A 188 -21.01 6.94 -0.87
CA VAL A 188 -20.41 8.21 -0.46
C VAL A 188 -18.93 7.98 -0.14
N LEU A 189 -18.04 8.81 -0.70
CA LEU A 189 -16.62 8.85 -0.34
C LEU A 189 -16.29 10.24 0.23
N VAL A 190 -15.99 10.29 1.52
CA VAL A 190 -15.65 11.51 2.28
C VAL A 190 -14.56 11.20 3.29
N GLY A 191 -13.81 12.19 3.74
CA GLY A 191 -12.74 12.07 4.71
C GLY A 191 -13.19 11.32 5.96
N GLN A 192 -12.32 10.47 6.50
CA GLN A 192 -12.66 9.49 7.54
C GLN A 192 -13.40 10.06 8.77
N TYR A 193 -13.24 11.34 9.09
CA TYR A 193 -13.95 11.96 10.22
C TYR A 193 -15.42 12.25 9.90
N HIS A 194 -15.75 12.58 8.64
CA HIS A 194 -17.10 12.90 8.20
C HIS A 194 -18.06 11.71 8.33
N VAL A 195 -17.57 10.48 8.13
CA VAL A 195 -18.43 9.28 8.14
C VAL A 195 -18.88 8.83 9.53
N ALA A 196 -18.39 9.45 10.61
CA ALA A 196 -18.85 9.06 11.95
C ALA A 196 -20.37 9.28 12.07
N PRO A 197 -21.15 8.32 12.61
CA PRO A 197 -22.62 8.39 12.61
C PRO A 197 -23.23 9.71 13.10
N CYS A 198 -22.60 10.38 14.07
CA CYS A 198 -23.07 11.68 14.59
C CYS A 198 -22.71 12.91 13.73
N HIS A 199 -22.03 12.72 12.61
CA HIS A 199 -21.61 13.76 11.66
C HIS A 199 -22.47 13.70 10.39
N LEU A 200 -21.88 13.50 9.20
CA LEU A 200 -22.58 13.47 7.92
C LEU A 200 -23.79 12.51 7.89
N PRO A 201 -23.69 11.25 8.37
CA PRO A 201 -24.84 10.34 8.35
C PRO A 201 -26.06 10.88 9.10
N ALA A 202 -25.88 11.44 10.31
CA ALA A 202 -26.97 12.06 11.05
C ALA A 202 -27.55 13.31 10.36
N GLN A 203 -26.74 14.03 9.57
CA GLN A 203 -27.25 15.16 8.78
C GLN A 203 -28.06 14.68 7.58
N VAL A 204 -27.67 13.58 6.93
CA VAL A 204 -28.45 12.96 5.84
C VAL A 204 -29.77 12.42 6.36
N GLU A 205 -29.77 11.73 7.51
CA GLU A 205 -30.99 11.24 8.15
C GLU A 205 -31.98 12.38 8.43
N ARG A 206 -31.49 13.48 9.02
CA ARG A 206 -32.29 14.71 9.22
C ARG A 206 -32.79 15.30 7.89
N ALA A 207 -31.94 15.33 6.86
CA ALA A 207 -32.30 15.86 5.56
C ALA A 207 -33.31 14.98 4.81
N LEU A 208 -33.32 13.67 5.04
CA LEU A 208 -34.27 12.70 4.48
C LEU A 208 -35.63 12.75 5.19
N GLY A 209 -35.63 12.95 6.50
CA GLY A 209 -36.82 12.90 7.36
C GLY A 209 -37.08 11.49 7.92
N GLU A 210 -37.75 11.41 9.07
CA GLU A 210 -37.97 10.18 9.84
C GLU A 210 -38.69 9.07 9.05
N ALA A 211 -39.49 9.43 8.05
CA ALA A 211 -40.27 8.50 7.23
C ALA A 211 -39.48 7.77 6.12
N SER A 212 -38.21 8.11 5.90
CA SER A 212 -37.42 7.60 4.77
C SER A 212 -37.15 6.09 4.84
N GLY A 213 -36.90 5.54 6.04
CA GLY A 213 -36.56 4.13 6.22
C GLY A 213 -35.26 3.66 5.53
N ALA A 214 -34.48 4.58 4.95
CA ALA A 214 -33.27 4.26 4.20
C ALA A 214 -32.21 3.56 5.08
N ARG A 215 -31.74 2.40 4.64
CA ARG A 215 -30.73 1.62 5.34
C ARG A 215 -29.34 2.21 5.09
N SER A 216 -28.75 2.73 6.16
CA SER A 216 -27.43 3.34 6.18
C SER A 216 -26.37 2.35 6.66
N LEU A 217 -25.18 2.40 6.06
CA LEU A 217 -23.99 1.70 6.53
C LEU A 217 -22.78 2.64 6.54
N VAL A 218 -22.05 2.64 7.66
CA VAL A 218 -20.76 3.33 7.77
C VAL A 218 -19.65 2.32 7.58
N VAL A 219 -18.70 2.64 6.71
CA VAL A 219 -17.50 1.85 6.41
C VAL A 219 -16.28 2.73 6.63
N TYR A 220 -15.63 2.56 7.77
CA TYR A 220 -14.33 3.14 8.04
C TYR A 220 -13.23 2.42 7.25
N GLN A 221 -12.12 3.11 7.00
CA GLN A 221 -10.91 2.51 6.46
C GLN A 221 -9.74 2.79 7.41
N ASN A 222 -8.94 1.75 7.69
CA ASN A 222 -7.66 1.81 8.40
C ASN A 222 -7.70 2.53 9.76
N ALA A 223 -8.80 2.40 10.50
CA ALA A 223 -8.96 3.15 11.74
C ALA A 223 -7.90 2.75 12.78
N GLU A 224 -7.15 3.74 13.27
CA GLU A 224 -5.94 3.51 14.08
C GLU A 224 -6.21 2.66 15.34
N GLY A 225 -7.29 2.97 16.08
CA GLY A 225 -7.62 2.28 17.32
C GLY A 225 -7.92 0.79 17.11
N VAL A 226 -8.71 0.48 16.08
CA VAL A 226 -9.00 -0.89 15.63
C VAL A 226 -7.70 -1.61 15.26
N TYR A 227 -6.87 -1.00 14.41
CA TYR A 227 -5.62 -1.62 13.96
C TYR A 227 -4.72 -1.99 15.14
N TRP A 228 -4.47 -1.06 16.07
CA TRP A 228 -3.58 -1.32 17.21
C TRP A 228 -4.17 -2.30 18.22
N ARG A 229 -5.50 -2.43 18.29
CA ARG A 229 -6.14 -3.48 19.07
C ARG A 229 -5.90 -4.85 18.44
N LEU A 230 -6.18 -5.02 17.14
CA LEU A 230 -5.88 -6.24 16.41
C LEU A 230 -4.40 -6.62 16.48
N ALA A 231 -3.50 -5.63 16.41
CA ALA A 231 -2.06 -5.85 16.46
C ALA A 231 -1.59 -6.37 17.82
N ARG A 232 -2.16 -5.86 18.93
CA ARG A 232 -1.90 -6.38 20.27
C ARG A 232 -2.45 -7.80 20.47
N GLU A 233 -3.53 -8.13 19.77
CA GLU A 233 -4.16 -9.45 19.80
C GLU A 233 -3.57 -10.44 18.78
N GLY A 234 -2.61 -10.02 17.94
CA GLY A 234 -2.00 -10.90 16.92
C GLY A 234 -2.89 -11.22 15.72
N LYS A 235 -3.89 -10.40 15.44
CA LYS A 235 -4.94 -10.68 14.44
C LYS A 235 -4.82 -9.82 13.17
N VAL A 236 -3.77 -9.01 13.02
CA VAL A 236 -3.62 -8.09 11.87
C VAL A 236 -3.56 -8.85 10.56
N GLY A 237 -2.78 -9.92 10.46
CA GLY A 237 -2.65 -10.69 9.22
C GLY A 237 -3.95 -11.36 8.76
N ALA A 238 -4.80 -11.79 9.69
CA ALA A 238 -6.03 -12.55 9.40
C ALA A 238 -7.28 -11.66 9.19
N ALA A 239 -7.32 -10.46 9.76
CA ALA A 239 -8.50 -9.60 9.70
C ALA A 239 -8.49 -8.72 8.45
N GLN A 240 -9.34 -8.97 7.45
CA GLN A 240 -9.54 -8.05 6.31
C GLN A 240 -10.50 -6.90 6.67
N ALA A 241 -11.51 -7.22 7.48
CA ALA A 241 -12.49 -6.28 8.00
C ALA A 241 -12.89 -6.64 9.43
N VAL A 242 -13.44 -5.68 10.15
CA VAL A 242 -14.09 -5.89 11.45
C VAL A 242 -15.45 -5.21 11.51
N GLU A 243 -16.32 -5.73 12.35
CA GLU A 243 -17.56 -5.07 12.78
C GLU A 243 -17.27 -4.27 14.06
N LEU A 244 -17.76 -3.04 14.13
CA LEU A 244 -17.73 -2.19 15.32
C LEU A 244 -19.00 -2.43 16.17
N PRO A 245 -19.02 -2.01 17.44
CA PRO A 245 -20.16 -2.23 18.33
C PRO A 245 -21.50 -1.65 17.84
N ASP A 246 -21.47 -0.59 17.03
CA ASP A 246 -22.64 0.06 16.44
C ASP A 246 -23.04 -0.52 15.07
N GLY A 247 -22.44 -1.64 14.65
CA GLY A 247 -22.70 -2.28 13.36
C GLY A 247 -21.98 -1.63 12.18
N ALA A 248 -21.21 -0.56 12.40
CA ALA A 248 -20.33 -0.02 11.37
C ALA A 248 -19.21 -1.02 11.03
N LEU A 249 -18.65 -0.88 9.84
CA LEU A 249 -17.52 -1.70 9.38
C LEU A 249 -16.23 -0.90 9.43
N CYS A 250 -15.10 -1.59 9.62
CA CYS A 250 -13.78 -1.03 9.37
C CYS A 250 -12.98 -1.97 8.48
N LEU A 251 -12.63 -1.51 7.28
CA LEU A 251 -11.77 -2.22 6.34
C LEU A 251 -10.30 -1.92 6.66
N LEU A 252 -9.45 -2.93 6.55
CA LEU A 252 -8.04 -2.83 6.92
C LEU A 252 -7.16 -3.12 5.72
N ASN A 253 -7.10 -2.17 4.78
CA ASN A 253 -6.29 -2.29 3.57
C ASN A 253 -4.85 -1.78 3.77
N ALA A 254 -4.61 -0.88 4.74
CA ALA A 254 -3.29 -0.35 5.05
C ALA A 254 -3.05 -0.30 6.57
N SER A 255 -1.78 -0.23 6.96
CA SER A 255 -1.41 0.06 8.35
C SER A 255 -1.47 1.58 8.62
N PRO A 256 -1.67 2.01 9.88
CA PRO A 256 -1.59 3.43 10.24
C PRO A 256 -0.26 4.09 9.86
N VAL A 257 0.82 3.31 9.83
CA VAL A 257 2.16 3.73 9.37
C VAL A 257 2.12 4.08 7.88
N VAL A 258 1.44 3.28 7.06
CA VAL A 258 1.30 3.56 5.61
C VAL A 258 0.40 4.77 5.37
N CYS A 259 -0.71 4.92 6.11
CA CYS A 259 -1.56 6.09 6.00
C CYS A 259 -0.80 7.37 6.35
N GLN A 260 -0.08 7.40 7.48
CA GLN A 260 0.72 8.56 7.88
C GLN A 260 1.80 8.89 6.85
N GLN A 261 2.46 7.87 6.30
CA GLN A 261 3.47 8.08 5.28
C GLN A 261 2.87 8.69 4.02
N SER A 262 1.70 8.23 3.56
CA SER A 262 1.07 8.80 2.37
C SER A 262 0.72 10.28 2.55
N PHE A 263 0.39 10.71 3.77
CA PHE A 263 0.19 12.13 4.07
C PHE A 263 1.49 12.94 4.10
N LEU A 264 2.57 12.39 4.66
CA LEU A 264 3.89 13.02 4.61
C LEU A 264 4.35 13.18 3.15
N ASP A 265 4.22 12.14 2.33
CA ASP A 265 4.55 12.16 0.90
C ASP A 265 3.75 13.25 0.14
N TYR A 266 2.48 13.44 0.51
CA TYR A 266 1.64 14.49 -0.06
C TYR A 266 2.09 15.90 0.35
N LEU A 267 2.36 16.14 1.64
CA LEU A 267 2.87 17.43 2.11
C LEU A 267 4.18 17.80 1.42
N GLU A 268 5.04 16.80 1.22
CA GLU A 268 6.30 16.94 0.52
C GLU A 268 6.12 17.29 -0.96
N ALA A 269 5.10 16.71 -1.63
CA ALA A 269 4.79 17.03 -3.02
C ALA A 269 4.19 18.44 -3.21
N GLU A 270 3.37 18.90 -2.27
CA GLU A 270 2.69 20.21 -2.35
C GLU A 270 3.58 21.40 -1.95
N ALA A 271 4.66 21.16 -1.18
CA ALA A 271 5.50 22.24 -0.66
C ALA A 271 6.26 23.02 -1.76
N GLY A 272 6.40 22.51 -2.98
CA GLY A 272 7.00 23.22 -4.13
C GLY A 272 8.50 23.58 -4.01
N ASP A 273 9.02 23.69 -2.80
CA ASP A 273 10.41 23.98 -2.47
C ASP A 273 11.19 22.68 -2.30
N SER A 274 11.90 22.33 -3.37
CA SER A 274 12.63 21.08 -3.61
C SER A 274 11.72 19.83 -3.62
N PRO A 275 11.92 18.91 -4.58
CA PRO A 275 11.41 17.56 -4.39
C PRO A 275 11.95 17.04 -3.04
N LEU A 276 11.46 15.92 -2.54
CA LEU A 276 12.37 15.07 -1.76
C LEU A 276 13.47 14.53 -2.69
N GLY A 277 14.25 15.42 -3.30
CA GLY A 277 15.51 15.12 -3.91
C GLY A 277 16.40 14.75 -2.75
N GLU A 278 16.65 13.45 -2.63
CA GLU A 278 17.70 12.87 -1.79
C GLU A 278 17.49 12.93 -0.27
N ARG A 279 17.19 14.08 0.37
CA ARG A 279 17.22 14.19 1.86
C ARG A 279 16.14 13.36 2.55
N GLY A 280 14.88 13.48 2.14
CA GLY A 280 13.79 12.69 2.74
C GLY A 280 13.88 11.20 2.43
N ALA A 281 14.30 10.84 1.23
CA ALA A 281 14.56 9.45 0.85
C ALA A 281 15.71 8.85 1.68
N THR A 282 16.80 9.60 1.86
CA THR A 282 17.97 9.20 2.65
C THR A 282 17.63 9.02 4.12
N GLU A 283 16.96 10.00 4.75
CA GLU A 283 16.58 9.91 6.16
C GLU A 283 15.64 8.73 6.42
N ARG A 284 14.66 8.52 5.54
CA ARG A 284 13.75 7.37 5.61
C ARG A 284 14.49 6.05 5.47
N PHE A 285 15.33 5.92 4.46
CA PHE A 285 16.16 4.73 4.27
C PHE A 285 17.03 4.44 5.51
N ARG A 286 17.71 5.45 6.07
CA ARG A 286 18.53 5.33 7.27
C ARG A 286 17.72 4.87 8.48
N GLU A 287 16.50 5.40 8.64
CA GLU A 287 15.58 4.96 9.69
C GLU A 287 15.17 3.49 9.52
N LEU A 288 14.71 3.11 8.33
CA LEU A 288 14.27 1.74 8.03
C LEU A 288 15.42 0.75 8.21
N ALA A 289 16.62 1.09 7.72
CA ALA A 289 17.83 0.29 7.90
C ALA A 289 18.19 0.13 9.38
N SER A 290 18.09 1.20 10.18
CA SER A 290 18.35 1.14 11.62
C SER A 290 17.36 0.24 12.36
N LEU A 291 16.09 0.30 11.97
CA LEU A 291 15.00 -0.49 12.55
C LEU A 291 15.13 -1.97 12.21
N ILE A 292 15.31 -2.29 10.93
CA ILE A 292 15.52 -3.66 10.44
C ILE A 292 16.83 -4.22 11.00
N GLY A 293 17.91 -3.42 11.03
CA GLY A 293 19.19 -3.76 11.63
C GLY A 293 19.07 -4.19 13.09
N ARG A 294 18.29 -3.47 13.91
CA ARG A 294 18.02 -3.89 15.29
C ARG A 294 17.33 -5.26 15.37
N LEU A 295 16.37 -5.53 14.49
CA LEU A 295 15.69 -6.82 14.45
C LEU A 295 16.66 -7.94 14.07
N ALA A 296 17.39 -7.75 12.97
CA ALA A 296 18.43 -8.63 12.43
C ALA A 296 19.70 -8.71 13.32
N GLY A 297 19.81 -7.89 14.36
CA GLY A 297 20.98 -7.83 15.23
C GLY A 297 22.22 -7.29 14.52
N VAL A 298 22.07 -6.53 13.44
CA VAL A 298 23.17 -5.99 12.64
C VAL A 298 23.36 -4.51 12.99
N SER A 299 24.57 -4.14 13.38
CA SER A 299 24.94 -2.76 13.69
C SER A 299 25.20 -1.99 12.40
N VAL A 300 24.19 -1.28 11.91
CA VAL A 300 24.29 -0.51 10.67
C VAL A 300 24.92 0.88 10.81
N GLY A 301 25.01 1.43 12.03
CA GLY A 301 25.33 2.85 12.25
C GLY A 301 26.57 3.35 11.52
N ARG A 302 27.68 2.60 11.57
CA ARG A 302 28.94 2.96 10.89
C ARG A 302 28.83 2.97 9.36
N TRP A 303 27.90 2.20 8.80
CA TRP A 303 27.75 2.00 7.36
C TRP A 303 26.72 2.95 6.73
N LEU A 304 25.90 3.64 7.54
CA LEU A 304 24.87 4.56 7.06
C LEU A 304 25.44 5.87 6.52
N ASP A 305 26.64 6.25 6.96
CA ASP A 305 27.35 7.43 6.46
C ASP A 305 27.97 7.15 5.08
N ASP A 306 28.37 5.90 4.84
CA ASP A 306 28.90 5.43 3.57
C ASP A 306 27.81 5.05 2.55
N ALA A 307 26.56 4.92 3.00
CA ALA A 307 25.44 4.56 2.15
C ALA A 307 24.90 5.77 1.40
N GLU A 308 24.76 5.64 0.08
CA GLU A 308 24.13 6.65 -0.76
C GLU A 308 22.70 6.24 -1.10
N VAL A 309 21.78 7.19 -1.12
CA VAL A 309 20.41 6.96 -1.56
C VAL A 309 20.15 7.88 -2.74
N VAL A 310 19.83 7.26 -3.87
CA VAL A 310 19.52 7.95 -5.13
C VAL A 310 18.12 7.53 -5.58
N THR A 311 17.47 8.38 -6.34
CA THR A 311 16.07 8.25 -6.74
C THR A 311 15.95 8.36 -8.25
N ALA A 312 14.76 8.06 -8.79
CA ALA A 312 14.48 8.31 -10.19
C ALA A 312 14.54 9.79 -10.61
N ALA A 313 14.58 10.74 -9.66
CA ALA A 313 14.72 12.17 -9.94
C ALA A 313 16.17 12.61 -10.16
N ASP A 314 17.15 11.76 -9.79
CA ASP A 314 18.57 12.11 -9.86
C ASP A 314 19.14 11.77 -11.24
N GLU A 315 19.31 12.80 -12.08
CA GLU A 315 19.73 12.65 -13.48
C GLU A 315 21.13 12.04 -13.63
N ASP A 316 21.99 12.21 -12.64
CA ASP A 316 23.37 11.71 -12.57
C ASP A 316 23.53 10.45 -11.70
N ALA A 317 22.43 9.84 -11.22
CA ALA A 317 22.46 8.64 -10.36
C ALA A 317 23.36 7.53 -10.92
N LEU A 318 23.25 7.26 -12.23
CA LEU A 318 24.08 6.24 -12.90
C LEU A 318 25.57 6.57 -12.87
N VAL A 319 25.93 7.85 -13.01
CA VAL A 319 27.33 8.31 -12.97
C VAL A 319 27.89 8.13 -11.56
N ARG A 320 27.13 8.50 -10.53
CA ARG A 320 27.54 8.32 -9.13
C ARG A 320 27.72 6.86 -8.76
N ILE A 321 26.77 6.01 -9.15
CA ILE A 321 26.87 4.55 -8.95
C ILE A 321 28.11 3.99 -9.67
N GLN A 322 28.37 4.41 -10.91
CA GLN A 322 29.53 3.98 -11.67
C GLN A 322 30.84 4.33 -10.97
N GLN A 323 30.98 5.58 -10.49
CA GLN A 323 32.18 6.07 -9.82
C GLN A 323 32.48 5.29 -8.54
N ARG A 324 31.45 4.92 -7.77
CA ARG A 324 31.61 4.19 -6.51
C ARG A 324 31.88 2.70 -6.69
N GLY A 325 31.14 2.04 -7.60
CA GLY A 325 31.19 0.58 -7.73
C GLY A 325 32.24 0.02 -8.71
N ARG A 326 32.91 0.88 -9.50
CA ARG A 326 33.93 0.51 -10.50
C ARG A 326 33.44 -0.57 -11.49
N PHE A 327 32.23 -0.41 -12.02
CA PHE A 327 31.60 -1.37 -12.92
C PHE A 327 32.22 -1.38 -14.32
N THR A 328 32.21 -2.54 -14.96
CA THR A 328 32.50 -2.70 -16.40
C THR A 328 31.37 -2.14 -17.26
N GLN A 329 31.64 -1.87 -18.54
CA GLN A 329 30.62 -1.37 -19.48
C GLN A 329 29.41 -2.32 -19.63
N GLY A 330 29.65 -3.64 -19.60
CA GLY A 330 28.58 -4.63 -19.66
C GLY A 330 27.68 -4.63 -18.43
N GLU A 331 28.27 -4.48 -17.23
CA GLU A 331 27.53 -4.36 -15.96
C GLU A 331 26.73 -3.06 -15.90
N LEU A 332 27.30 -1.94 -16.36
CA LEU A 332 26.59 -0.66 -16.44
C LEU A 332 25.39 -0.72 -17.39
N ALA A 333 25.52 -1.41 -18.53
CA ALA A 333 24.40 -1.62 -19.43
C ALA A 333 23.27 -2.46 -18.79
N GLN A 334 23.62 -3.44 -17.96
CA GLN A 334 22.63 -4.21 -17.18
C GLN A 334 21.96 -3.34 -16.11
N LEU A 335 22.75 -2.61 -15.32
CA LEU A 335 22.25 -1.72 -14.28
C LEU A 335 21.34 -0.63 -14.87
N ARG A 336 21.74 -0.01 -15.99
CA ARG A 336 20.93 0.97 -16.70
C ARG A 336 19.59 0.40 -17.14
N ARG A 337 19.55 -0.84 -17.64
CA ARG A 337 18.27 -1.49 -18.01
C ARG A 337 17.37 -1.71 -16.81
N HIS A 338 17.93 -2.03 -15.65
CA HIS A 338 17.18 -2.25 -14.41
C HIS A 338 16.67 -0.94 -13.79
N ILE A 339 17.49 0.12 -13.79
CA ILE A 339 17.05 1.47 -13.40
C ILE A 339 15.93 1.97 -14.32
N LEU A 340 16.06 1.75 -15.64
CA LEU A 340 15.03 2.12 -16.61
C LEU A 340 13.77 1.27 -16.53
N SER A 341 13.80 0.08 -15.93
CA SER A 341 12.58 -0.69 -15.62
C SER A 341 11.82 -0.15 -14.40
N ARG A 342 12.31 0.92 -13.77
CA ARG A 342 11.70 1.56 -12.58
C ARG A 342 11.58 0.59 -11.40
N GLU A 343 12.52 -0.33 -11.28
CA GLU A 343 12.65 -1.20 -10.13
C GLU A 343 13.65 -0.56 -9.14
N SER A 344 13.30 -0.58 -7.86
CA SER A 344 14.27 -0.20 -6.82
C SER A 344 15.30 -1.31 -6.64
N CYS A 345 16.52 -0.94 -6.27
CA CYS A 345 17.57 -1.91 -5.95
C CYS A 345 18.65 -1.33 -5.04
N TYR A 346 19.21 -2.17 -4.19
CA TYR A 346 20.43 -1.91 -3.45
C TYR A 346 21.62 -2.52 -4.18
N ILE A 347 22.66 -1.72 -4.38
CA ILE A 347 23.84 -2.05 -5.17
C ILE A 347 25.03 -2.16 -4.21
N PRO A 348 25.40 -3.38 -3.76
CA PRO A 348 26.34 -3.54 -2.65
C PRO A 348 27.72 -2.94 -2.94
N ARG A 349 28.30 -3.22 -4.13
CA ARG A 349 29.57 -2.63 -4.58
C ARG A 349 29.63 -1.10 -4.53
N ALA A 350 28.53 -0.40 -4.78
CA ALA A 350 28.47 1.06 -4.71
C ALA A 350 28.03 1.58 -3.33
N ARG A 351 27.51 0.69 -2.47
CA ARG A 351 26.73 0.99 -1.26
C ARG A 351 25.61 1.99 -1.54
N THR A 352 24.93 1.80 -2.67
CA THR A 352 23.91 2.74 -3.14
C THR A 352 22.56 2.06 -3.19
N ALA A 353 21.55 2.66 -2.56
CA ALA A 353 20.15 2.31 -2.73
C ALA A 353 19.54 3.20 -3.82
N TYR A 354 19.16 2.61 -4.95
CA TYR A 354 18.36 3.27 -5.98
C TYR A 354 16.87 3.04 -5.69
N LEU A 355 16.12 4.11 -5.46
CA LEU A 355 14.69 4.09 -5.20
C LEU A 355 13.93 4.62 -6.42
N ALA A 356 13.37 3.71 -7.22
CA ALA A 356 12.53 4.07 -8.36
C ALA A 356 11.20 4.72 -7.96
N SER A 357 10.76 4.42 -6.73
CA SER A 357 9.59 5.01 -6.08
C SER A 357 9.93 5.38 -4.64
N LEU A 358 9.38 6.50 -4.17
CA LEU A 358 9.50 6.96 -2.79
C LEU A 358 8.60 6.18 -1.81
N SER A 359 7.95 5.11 -2.27
CA SER A 359 7.08 4.29 -1.42
C SER A 359 7.85 3.65 -0.26
N LEU A 360 7.19 3.58 0.90
CA LEU A 360 7.72 2.94 2.10
C LEU A 360 8.13 1.48 1.88
N ASN A 361 7.39 0.74 1.05
CA ASN A 361 7.65 -0.67 0.78
C ASN A 361 9.00 -0.90 0.10
N HIS A 362 9.26 -0.18 -0.98
CA HIS A 362 10.53 -0.29 -1.73
C HIS A 362 11.72 0.21 -0.90
N ALA A 363 11.55 1.33 -0.18
CA ALA A 363 12.60 1.82 0.72
C ALA A 363 12.94 0.80 1.83
N ALA A 364 11.93 0.11 2.37
CA ALA A 364 12.12 -0.91 3.41
C ALA A 364 12.78 -2.18 2.86
N GLU A 365 12.46 -2.57 1.63
CA GLU A 365 13.09 -3.69 0.92
C GLU A 365 14.58 -3.44 0.69
N GLU A 366 14.94 -2.29 0.12
CA GLU A 366 16.36 -1.96 -0.08
C GLU A 366 17.10 -1.70 1.24
N ALA A 367 16.42 -1.19 2.26
CA ALA A 367 16.99 -1.11 3.60
C ALA A 367 17.30 -2.50 4.17
N ALA A 368 16.49 -3.53 3.86
CA ALA A 368 16.77 -4.90 4.25
C ALA A 368 17.99 -5.47 3.50
N HIS A 369 18.10 -5.22 2.19
CA HIS A 369 19.29 -5.58 1.42
C HIS A 369 20.55 -4.89 1.94
N PHE A 370 20.46 -3.62 2.32
CA PHE A 370 21.58 -2.89 2.95
C PHE A 370 21.95 -3.47 4.32
N VAL A 371 20.98 -3.79 5.18
CA VAL A 371 21.22 -4.44 6.47
C VAL A 371 21.91 -5.78 6.26
N ARG A 372 21.47 -6.53 5.26
CA ARG A 372 22.09 -7.80 4.87
C ARG A 372 23.52 -7.59 4.37
N HIS A 373 23.79 -6.60 3.52
CA HIS A 373 25.16 -6.26 3.10
C HIS A 373 26.05 -5.90 4.30
N CYS A 374 25.54 -5.12 5.26
CA CYS A 374 26.27 -4.82 6.50
C CYS A 374 26.63 -6.08 7.31
N ALA A 375 25.85 -7.15 7.18
CA ALA A 375 26.04 -8.38 7.92
C ALA A 375 27.05 -9.34 7.27
N VAL A 376 27.04 -9.42 5.93
CA VAL A 376 27.83 -10.43 5.18
C VAL A 376 28.93 -9.84 4.29
N GLY A 377 28.96 -8.51 4.12
CA GLY A 377 29.94 -7.82 3.29
C GLY A 377 29.98 -8.34 1.86
N ASP A 378 31.19 -8.51 1.33
CA ASP A 378 31.45 -8.94 -0.05
C ASP A 378 30.89 -10.33 -0.39
N ALA A 379 30.53 -11.15 0.62
CA ALA A 379 29.85 -12.41 0.38
C ALA A 379 28.51 -12.23 -0.35
N MET A 380 27.86 -11.07 -0.23
CA MET A 380 26.62 -10.76 -0.95
C MET A 380 26.83 -10.84 -2.48
N ASP A 381 27.94 -10.28 -2.98
CA ASP A 381 28.28 -10.23 -4.41
C ASP A 381 29.23 -11.36 -4.86
N ALA A 382 29.44 -12.38 -4.02
CA ALA A 382 30.35 -13.49 -4.34
C ALA A 382 29.97 -14.18 -5.67
N PRO A 383 30.95 -14.48 -6.55
CA PRO A 383 30.70 -15.23 -7.77
C PRO A 383 30.14 -16.63 -7.46
N ARG A 384 29.08 -17.03 -8.17
CA ARG A 384 28.38 -18.31 -7.96
C ARG A 384 28.09 -18.99 -9.29
N GLY A 385 28.01 -20.32 -9.27
CA GLY A 385 27.48 -21.11 -10.38
C GLY A 385 26.03 -20.72 -10.70
N ALA A 386 25.54 -21.04 -11.91
CA ALA A 386 24.24 -20.52 -12.37
C ALA A 386 23.06 -20.88 -11.46
N SER A 387 23.00 -22.13 -10.97
CA SER A 387 21.97 -22.58 -10.02
C SER A 387 22.10 -21.90 -8.67
N ASP A 388 23.31 -21.81 -8.12
CA ASP A 388 23.53 -21.19 -6.82
C ASP A 388 23.27 -19.68 -6.86
N ALA A 389 23.61 -19.03 -7.97
CA ALA A 389 23.26 -17.63 -8.21
C ALA A 389 21.74 -17.41 -8.27
N PHE A 390 20.98 -18.37 -8.84
CA PHE A 390 19.52 -18.31 -8.86
C PHE A 390 18.92 -18.37 -7.45
N TYR A 391 19.32 -19.36 -6.65
CA TYR A 391 18.80 -19.52 -5.28
C TYR A 391 19.31 -18.45 -4.31
N ALA A 392 20.55 -17.99 -4.47
CA ALA A 392 21.06 -16.86 -3.70
C ALA A 392 20.17 -15.64 -3.97
N ARG A 393 19.87 -15.35 -5.24
CA ARG A 393 18.94 -14.29 -5.60
C ARG A 393 17.54 -14.49 -5.02
N CYS A 394 16.98 -15.69 -5.07
CA CYS A 394 15.68 -15.96 -4.43
C CYS A 394 15.70 -15.64 -2.93
N LEU A 395 16.79 -15.97 -2.22
CA LEU A 395 16.95 -15.68 -0.80
C LEU A 395 17.16 -14.20 -0.52
N GLU A 396 17.91 -13.47 -1.36
CA GLU A 396 18.01 -12.01 -1.26
C GLU A 396 16.64 -11.35 -1.42
N GLU A 397 15.89 -11.72 -2.46
CA GLU A 397 14.53 -11.23 -2.71
C GLU A 397 13.56 -11.57 -1.57
N ALA A 398 13.70 -12.77 -0.99
CA ALA A 398 12.93 -13.16 0.19
C ALA A 398 13.25 -12.29 1.41
N LEU A 399 14.52 -11.97 1.65
CA LEU A 399 14.96 -11.11 2.75
C LEU A 399 14.53 -9.66 2.55
N GLY A 400 14.63 -9.14 1.33
CA GLY A 400 14.10 -7.83 0.93
C GLY A 400 12.60 -7.73 1.17
N PHE A 401 11.83 -8.66 0.62
CA PHE A 401 10.38 -8.69 0.78
C PHE A 401 9.97 -8.85 2.25
N PHE A 402 10.61 -9.76 3.00
CA PHE A 402 10.42 -9.90 4.44
C PHE A 402 10.69 -8.59 5.18
N GLY A 403 11.79 -7.90 4.87
CA GLY A 403 12.14 -6.59 5.45
C GLY A 403 11.06 -5.54 5.21
N SER A 404 10.46 -5.54 4.02
CA SER A 404 9.35 -4.64 3.73
C SER A 404 8.06 -5.00 4.47
N LYS A 405 7.78 -6.29 4.69
CA LYS A 405 6.65 -6.77 5.48
C LYS A 405 6.79 -6.43 6.97
N LEU A 406 8.01 -6.35 7.48
CA LEU A 406 8.29 -5.84 8.84
C LEU A 406 7.90 -4.37 9.04
N VAL A 407 7.73 -3.63 7.94
CA VAL A 407 7.34 -2.22 7.94
C VAL A 407 5.87 -2.07 7.55
N ASN A 408 5.43 -2.86 6.57
CA ASN A 408 4.06 -2.94 6.10
C ASN A 408 3.56 -4.39 6.05
N PRO A 409 2.95 -4.91 7.13
CA PRO A 409 2.44 -6.29 7.20
C PRO A 409 1.43 -6.64 6.12
N ARG A 410 0.72 -5.62 5.63
CA ARG A 410 -0.34 -5.73 4.61
C ARG A 410 0.22 -5.78 3.19
N ARG A 411 1.52 -5.59 2.98
CA ARG A 411 2.13 -5.78 1.66
C ARG A 411 1.85 -7.20 1.19
N GLY A 412 1.18 -7.34 0.05
CA GLY A 412 0.96 -8.61 -0.63
C GLY A 412 2.01 -8.86 -1.70
N CYS A 413 2.13 -10.11 -2.11
CA CYS A 413 2.80 -10.52 -3.34
C CYS A 413 1.84 -11.37 -4.19
N VAL A 414 2.21 -11.60 -5.45
CA VAL A 414 1.45 -12.45 -6.36
C VAL A 414 1.49 -13.89 -5.85
N GLY A 415 0.35 -14.37 -5.35
CA GLY A 415 0.19 -15.75 -4.86
C GLY A 415 0.13 -16.79 -5.98
N THR A 416 0.24 -18.07 -5.64
CA THR A 416 0.21 -19.18 -6.63
C THR A 416 -1.08 -19.21 -7.45
N GLY A 417 -2.24 -18.91 -6.85
CA GLY A 417 -3.51 -18.79 -7.57
C GLY A 417 -3.52 -17.65 -8.60
N GLU A 418 -2.94 -16.50 -8.26
CA GLU A 418 -2.82 -15.39 -9.21
C GLU A 418 -1.79 -15.68 -10.31
N TRP A 419 -0.69 -16.38 -9.99
CA TRP A 419 0.22 -16.89 -11.01
C TRP A 419 -0.46 -17.87 -11.97
N ALA A 420 -1.38 -18.71 -11.49
CA ALA A 420 -2.18 -19.57 -12.36
C ALA A 420 -3.09 -18.76 -13.30
N LEU A 421 -3.70 -17.67 -12.82
CA LEU A 421 -4.46 -16.74 -13.67
C LEU A 421 -3.56 -16.06 -14.71
N ARG A 422 -2.39 -15.57 -14.32
CA ARG A 422 -1.40 -14.97 -15.22
C ARG A 422 -0.91 -15.97 -16.27
N PHE A 423 -0.70 -17.23 -15.90
CA PHE A 423 -0.34 -18.28 -16.86
C PHE A 423 -1.44 -18.49 -17.91
N ALA A 424 -2.72 -18.42 -17.51
CA ALA A 424 -3.85 -18.56 -18.41
C ALA A 424 -4.06 -17.34 -19.32
N GLN A 425 -3.80 -16.13 -18.82
CA GLN A 425 -4.20 -14.88 -19.49
C GLN A 425 -3.05 -14.11 -20.15
N ALA A 426 -1.85 -14.15 -19.57
CA ALA A 426 -0.70 -13.38 -20.04
C ALA A 426 -0.08 -14.01 -21.30
N ARG A 427 0.79 -13.24 -21.97
CA ARG A 427 1.54 -13.67 -23.16
C ARG A 427 3.02 -13.37 -23.02
N GLY A 428 3.85 -14.00 -23.84
CA GLY A 428 5.30 -13.74 -23.88
C GLY A 428 6.01 -14.11 -22.58
N VAL A 429 6.96 -13.25 -22.15
CA VAL A 429 7.83 -13.48 -21.00
C VAL A 429 7.05 -13.64 -19.69
N GLU A 430 5.96 -12.90 -19.51
CA GLU A 430 5.15 -12.99 -18.28
C GLU A 430 4.49 -14.37 -18.13
N ARG A 431 3.97 -14.94 -19.22
CA ARG A 431 3.45 -16.31 -19.22
C ARG A 431 4.54 -17.34 -18.93
N GLN A 432 5.74 -17.12 -19.46
CA GLN A 432 6.90 -17.98 -19.17
C GLN A 432 7.28 -17.92 -17.70
N ILE A 433 7.37 -16.72 -17.11
CA ILE A 433 7.64 -16.55 -15.67
C ILE A 433 6.59 -17.32 -14.86
N ALA A 434 5.30 -17.14 -15.15
CA ALA A 434 4.22 -17.83 -14.46
C ALA A 434 4.37 -19.37 -14.56
N ALA A 435 4.71 -19.89 -15.74
CA ALA A 435 4.92 -21.33 -15.95
C ALA A 435 6.07 -21.88 -15.09
N PHE A 436 7.22 -21.21 -15.09
CA PHE A 436 8.38 -21.61 -14.31
C PHE A 436 8.15 -21.54 -12.81
N VAL A 437 7.48 -20.47 -12.33
CA VAL A 437 7.11 -20.32 -10.92
C VAL A 437 6.19 -21.46 -10.49
N LEU A 438 5.12 -21.75 -11.24
CA LEU A 438 4.17 -22.80 -10.90
C LEU A 438 4.82 -24.19 -10.92
N ALA A 439 5.63 -24.48 -11.93
CA ALA A 439 6.31 -25.77 -12.06
C ALA A 439 7.33 -25.99 -10.94
N HIS A 440 8.08 -24.96 -10.56
CA HIS A 440 9.02 -25.02 -9.43
C HIS A 440 8.28 -25.19 -8.10
N LYS A 441 7.24 -24.39 -7.83
CA LYS A 441 6.41 -24.49 -6.62
C LYS A 441 5.72 -25.85 -6.46
N ALA A 442 5.38 -26.52 -7.56
CA ALA A 442 4.81 -27.87 -7.52
C ALA A 442 5.83 -28.95 -7.12
N ALA A 443 7.13 -28.72 -7.37
CA ALA A 443 8.20 -29.71 -7.17
C ALA A 443 9.04 -29.46 -5.91
N GLU A 444 9.12 -28.23 -5.41
CA GLU A 444 10.12 -27.81 -4.41
C GLU A 444 10.01 -28.49 -3.03
N VAL A 445 8.85 -29.07 -2.68
CA VAL A 445 8.64 -29.77 -1.41
C VAL A 445 8.91 -31.28 -1.55
N GLU A 446 8.32 -31.93 -2.55
CA GLU A 446 8.36 -33.39 -2.69
C GLU A 446 9.60 -33.88 -3.45
N VAL A 447 10.00 -33.16 -4.50
CA VAL A 447 11.11 -33.54 -5.40
C VAL A 447 12.03 -32.35 -5.70
N PRO A 448 12.78 -31.81 -4.71
CA PRO A 448 13.62 -30.63 -4.89
C PRO A 448 14.61 -30.70 -6.05
N HIS A 449 15.12 -31.91 -6.35
CA HIS A 449 16.05 -32.14 -7.45
C HIS A 449 15.40 -31.92 -8.83
N GLU A 450 14.10 -32.19 -8.99
CA GLU A 450 13.34 -31.88 -10.20
C GLU A 450 13.10 -30.38 -10.33
N ALA A 451 12.82 -29.68 -9.22
CA ALA A 451 12.66 -28.23 -9.22
C ALA A 451 13.92 -27.50 -9.76
N VAL A 452 15.12 -28.01 -9.47
CA VAL A 452 16.39 -27.47 -9.97
C VAL A 452 16.53 -27.63 -11.49
N LYS A 453 16.02 -28.72 -12.08
CA LYS A 453 16.07 -28.95 -13.54
C LYS A 453 15.18 -27.98 -14.31
N LEU A 454 14.20 -27.39 -13.64
CA LEU A 454 13.25 -26.43 -14.22
C LEU A 454 13.79 -24.99 -14.22
N LEU A 455 15.03 -24.73 -13.83
CA LEU A 455 15.49 -23.34 -13.67
C LEU A 455 15.84 -22.66 -15.01
N PRO A 456 15.38 -21.42 -15.25
CA PRO A 456 15.89 -20.59 -16.33
C PRO A 456 17.29 -20.07 -15.96
N LEU A 457 18.35 -20.81 -16.28
CA LEU A 457 19.73 -20.50 -15.84
C LEU A 457 20.44 -19.39 -16.64
N ARG A 458 19.85 -18.93 -17.75
CA ARG A 458 20.38 -17.78 -18.49
C ARG A 458 20.01 -16.50 -17.75
N LYS A 459 20.99 -15.68 -17.38
CA LYS A 459 20.80 -14.40 -16.64
C LYS A 459 20.12 -13.32 -17.52
N ASP A 460 18.88 -13.57 -17.88
CA ASP A 460 18.01 -12.70 -18.67
C ASP A 460 16.75 -12.34 -17.88
N ARG A 461 15.79 -11.67 -18.53
CA ARG A 461 14.53 -11.25 -17.90
C ARG A 461 13.76 -12.39 -17.24
N LEU A 462 13.86 -13.61 -17.79
CA LEU A 462 13.17 -14.77 -17.26
C LEU A 462 13.81 -15.25 -15.96
N PHE A 463 15.16 -15.31 -15.90
CA PHE A 463 15.88 -15.59 -14.65
C PHE A 463 15.48 -14.61 -13.54
N HIS A 464 15.55 -13.30 -13.83
CA HIS A 464 15.23 -12.28 -12.83
C HIS A 464 13.77 -12.38 -12.38
N GLY A 465 12.82 -12.49 -13.32
CA GLY A 465 11.40 -12.58 -13.02
C GLY A 465 11.01 -13.80 -12.18
N VAL A 466 11.55 -14.98 -12.51
CA VAL A 466 11.25 -16.21 -11.74
C VAL A 466 11.91 -16.16 -10.36
N SER A 467 13.17 -15.74 -10.26
CA SER A 467 13.85 -15.63 -8.96
C SER A 467 13.18 -14.62 -8.02
N HIS A 468 12.67 -13.52 -8.56
CA HIS A 468 11.94 -12.49 -7.82
C HIS A 468 10.61 -13.02 -7.31
N ALA A 469 9.82 -13.67 -8.18
CA ALA A 469 8.54 -14.26 -7.81
C ALA A 469 8.66 -15.35 -6.73
N LEU A 470 9.62 -16.28 -6.88
CA LEU A 470 9.89 -17.32 -5.89
C LEU A 470 10.42 -16.75 -4.58
N GLY A 471 11.29 -15.74 -4.65
CA GLY A 471 11.79 -15.02 -3.48
C GLY A 471 10.68 -14.31 -2.72
N TYR A 472 9.77 -13.61 -3.40
CA TYR A 472 8.63 -12.94 -2.77
C TYR A 472 7.68 -13.92 -2.08
N LEU A 473 7.36 -15.04 -2.73
CA LEU A 473 6.54 -16.11 -2.12
C LEU A 473 7.20 -16.65 -0.85
N LEU A 474 8.51 -16.89 -0.87
CA LEU A 474 9.26 -17.35 0.31
C LEU A 474 9.32 -16.26 1.39
N GLY A 475 9.55 -15.01 1.02
CA GLY A 475 9.59 -13.86 1.92
C GLY A 475 8.25 -13.62 2.62
N ASP A 476 7.13 -13.78 1.91
CA ASP A 476 5.80 -13.73 2.51
C ASP A 476 5.59 -14.86 3.52
N ALA A 477 5.91 -16.10 3.14
CA ALA A 477 5.83 -17.26 4.02
C ALA A 477 6.71 -17.11 5.28
N LEU A 478 7.94 -16.60 5.12
CA LEU A 478 8.86 -16.26 6.21
C LEU A 478 8.22 -15.26 7.17
N TYR A 479 7.59 -14.21 6.65
CA TYR A 479 6.91 -13.22 7.47
C TYR A 479 5.71 -13.82 8.21
N GLN A 480 4.86 -14.60 7.54
CA GLN A 480 3.70 -15.24 8.18
C GLN A 480 4.15 -16.17 9.31
N GLY A 481 5.18 -16.99 9.07
CA GLY A 481 5.78 -17.83 10.10
C GLY A 481 6.34 -17.02 11.27
N PHE A 482 7.01 -15.90 11.01
CA PHE A 482 7.52 -15.01 12.06
C PHE A 482 6.41 -14.30 12.85
N ASP A 483 5.34 -13.87 12.19
CA ASP A 483 4.20 -13.20 12.83
C ASP A 483 3.45 -14.16 13.76
N GLN A 484 3.19 -15.38 13.27
CA GLN A 484 2.55 -16.48 13.99
C GLN A 484 3.44 -17.09 15.08
N GLY A 485 4.73 -16.75 15.13
CA GLY A 485 5.69 -17.26 16.11
C GLY A 485 6.23 -18.66 15.80
N LEU A 486 6.00 -19.17 14.59
CA LEU A 486 6.59 -20.41 14.07
C LEU A 486 8.05 -20.23 13.70
N VAL A 487 8.45 -19.01 13.31
CA VAL A 487 9.84 -18.61 13.08
C VAL A 487 10.23 -17.61 14.15
N ASP A 488 11.31 -17.87 14.87
CA ASP A 488 11.76 -16.99 15.94
C ASP A 488 12.74 -15.91 15.43
N ARG A 489 13.06 -14.96 16.31
CA ARG A 489 13.98 -13.86 15.97
C ARG A 489 15.41 -14.36 15.76
N THR A 490 15.83 -15.43 16.42
CA THR A 490 17.17 -16.00 16.29
C THR A 490 17.35 -16.62 14.91
N GLU A 491 16.35 -17.34 14.41
CA GLU A 491 16.33 -17.91 13.06
C GLU A 491 16.40 -16.80 11.99
N VAL A 492 15.61 -15.73 12.12
CA VAL A 492 15.68 -14.57 11.21
C VAL A 492 17.06 -13.91 11.24
N ARG A 493 17.64 -13.72 12.43
CA ARG A 493 19.00 -13.15 12.59
C ARG A 493 20.05 -14.02 11.93
N ALA A 494 19.94 -15.33 12.06
CA ALA A 494 20.85 -16.28 11.42
C ALA A 494 20.76 -16.16 9.89
N LEU A 495 19.55 -16.06 9.33
CA LEU A 495 19.36 -15.90 7.89
C LEU A 495 19.94 -14.59 7.36
N PHE A 496 19.72 -13.46 8.04
CA PHE A 496 20.32 -12.16 7.67
C PHE A 496 21.85 -12.16 7.73
N ARG A 497 22.47 -13.07 8.49
CA ARG A 497 23.92 -13.17 8.65
C ARG A 497 24.53 -14.34 7.88
N ASN A 498 23.71 -15.13 7.19
CA ASN A 498 24.19 -16.28 6.43
C ASN A 498 24.85 -15.78 5.14
N PRO A 499 26.15 -16.09 4.89
CA PRO A 499 26.85 -15.69 3.65
C PRO A 499 26.35 -16.41 2.39
N LEU A 500 25.45 -17.40 2.56
CA LEU A 500 24.89 -18.25 1.51
C LEU A 500 26.00 -19.03 0.77
N GLU A 501 26.77 -19.81 1.52
CA GLU A 501 27.74 -20.76 0.99
C GLU A 501 27.06 -21.88 0.18
N ASP A 502 25.94 -22.42 0.69
CA ASP A 502 25.02 -23.29 -0.06
C ASP A 502 23.61 -22.66 -0.12
N PRO A 503 23.37 -21.73 -1.06
CA PRO A 503 22.09 -21.04 -1.17
C PRO A 503 20.96 -21.98 -1.56
N ARG A 504 21.25 -23.02 -2.34
CA ARG A 504 20.25 -23.99 -2.78
C ARG A 504 19.74 -24.82 -1.60
N LEU A 505 20.64 -25.37 -0.80
CA LEU A 505 20.25 -26.10 0.42
C LEU A 505 19.48 -25.18 1.37
N THR A 506 20.00 -23.98 1.60
CA THR A 506 19.37 -22.97 2.47
C THR A 506 17.93 -22.67 2.03
N TYR A 507 17.70 -22.47 0.72
CA TYR A 507 16.36 -22.23 0.18
C TYR A 507 15.40 -23.38 0.46
N PHE A 508 15.79 -24.62 0.15
CA PHE A 508 14.92 -25.79 0.33
C PHE A 508 14.70 -26.16 1.80
N ASP A 509 15.65 -25.88 2.69
CA ASP A 509 15.45 -26.04 4.13
C ASP A 509 14.37 -25.09 4.64
N TRP A 510 14.37 -23.82 4.19
CA TRP A 510 13.32 -22.87 4.53
C TRP A 510 11.96 -23.22 3.90
N VAL A 511 11.92 -23.65 2.65
CA VAL A 511 10.69 -24.15 2.02
C VAL A 511 10.09 -25.30 2.83
N ARG A 512 10.89 -26.31 3.20
CA ARG A 512 10.43 -27.42 4.06
C ARG A 512 9.98 -26.94 5.44
N ARG A 513 10.69 -25.96 6.03
CA ARG A 513 10.38 -25.42 7.36
C ARG A 513 9.03 -24.71 7.41
N LEU A 514 8.66 -24.02 6.33
CA LEU A 514 7.47 -23.15 6.24
C LEU A 514 6.26 -23.84 5.59
N SER A 515 6.45 -25.00 4.98
CA SER A 515 5.38 -25.82 4.39
C SER A 515 4.78 -26.84 5.37
N ARG A 516 5.29 -26.89 6.61
CA ARG A 516 4.76 -27.67 7.73
C ARG A 516 3.95 -26.76 8.64
#